data_AF-A0A931NIA0-F1
#
_entry.id   AF-A0A931NIA0-F1
#
_cell.length_a   1.000
_cell.length_b   1.000
_cell.length_c   1.000
_cell.angle_alpha   90.00
_cell.angle_beta   90.00
_cell.angle_gamma   90.00
#
_symmetry.space_group_name_H-M   'P 1'
#
loop_
_entity.id
_entity.type
_entity.pdbx_description
1 polymer ?
#
loop_
_entity_poly.entity_id
_entity_poly.type
_entity_poly.pdbx_seq_one_letter_code
_entity_poly.pdbx_strand_id
1 'polypeptide(L)'
;MTLAAYLIVLAGAASPTAAELRAQIEREIGVPRCTETAQCRTLAVGNRACGGPEQYLPYSTLTAKPERLESLAEAHRAARRAENQASGRLGTCIALMDPGARCVPATQRCETAGGKDAL
;
A
#
# COMPACT_ATOMS: atom_id res chain seq x y z
N MET A 1 -33.03 -7.74 -44.40
CA MET A 1 -31.57 -7.47 -44.36
C MET A 1 -31.36 -6.33 -43.38
N THR A 2 -31.42 -6.65 -42.09
CA THR A 2 -30.29 -6.74 -41.11
C THR A 2 -30.37 -5.57 -40.13
N LEU A 3 -31.26 -5.74 -39.15
CA LEU A 3 -31.22 -5.10 -37.83
C LEU A 3 -29.98 -5.64 -37.08
N ALA A 4 -28.86 -4.94 -37.12
CA ALA A 4 -27.71 -5.26 -36.26
C ALA A 4 -26.70 -4.11 -36.26
N ALA A 5 -26.94 -3.05 -35.50
CA ALA A 5 -25.87 -2.17 -35.02
C ALA A 5 -26.42 -1.30 -33.89
N TYR A 6 -25.56 -0.95 -32.93
CA TYR A 6 -25.81 -0.15 -31.73
C TYR A 6 -26.28 -0.90 -30.48
N LEU A 7 -25.50 -1.91 -30.09
CA LEU A 7 -25.13 -2.06 -28.67
C LEU A 7 -23.70 -1.53 -28.51
N ILE A 8 -23.58 -0.22 -28.25
CA ILE A 8 -22.33 0.38 -27.78
C ILE A 8 -22.13 -0.12 -26.34
N VAL A 9 -21.22 -1.08 -26.18
CA VAL A 9 -20.72 -1.48 -24.86
C VAL A 9 -19.89 -0.31 -24.31
N LEU A 10 -20.49 0.48 -23.41
CA LEU A 10 -19.77 1.42 -22.55
C LEU A 10 -18.92 0.61 -21.55
N ALA A 11 -17.77 0.14 -22.00
CA ALA A 11 -16.71 -0.31 -21.11
C ALA A 11 -16.08 0.93 -20.47
N GLY A 12 -16.73 1.48 -19.44
CA GLY A 12 -16.06 2.42 -18.54
C GLY A 12 -14.94 1.67 -17.83
N ALA A 13 -13.69 2.09 -18.01
CA ALA A 13 -12.58 1.55 -17.25
C ALA A 13 -12.83 1.86 -15.77
N ALA A 14 -13.27 0.86 -15.00
CA ALA A 14 -13.39 0.99 -13.56
C ALA A 14 -11.99 1.28 -12.99
N SER A 15 -11.89 2.29 -12.11
CA SER A 15 -10.64 2.52 -11.37
C SER A 15 -10.33 1.31 -10.49
N PRO A 16 -9.05 0.94 -10.31
CA PRO A 16 -8.68 -0.17 -9.45
C PRO A 16 -9.27 -0.02 -8.04
N THR A 17 -9.84 -1.09 -7.52
CA THR A 17 -10.32 -1.16 -6.14
C THR A 17 -9.14 -1.04 -5.18
N ALA A 18 -9.43 -0.70 -3.92
CA ALA A 18 -8.35 -0.59 -2.96
C ALA A 18 -7.68 -1.93 -2.67
N ALA A 19 -8.41 -3.05 -2.74
CA ALA A 19 -7.87 -4.40 -2.62
C ALA A 19 -6.89 -4.72 -3.77
N GLU A 20 -7.22 -4.37 -5.00
CA GLU A 20 -6.32 -4.58 -6.15
C GLU A 20 -5.05 -3.72 -6.04
N LEU A 21 -5.18 -2.47 -5.61
CA LEU A 21 -4.04 -1.58 -5.36
C LEU A 21 -3.16 -2.11 -4.22
N ARG A 22 -3.76 -2.66 -3.16
CA ARG A 22 -3.00 -3.31 -2.08
C ARG A 22 -2.18 -4.49 -2.60
N ALA A 23 -2.81 -5.36 -3.38
CA ALA A 23 -2.11 -6.49 -3.98
C ALA A 23 -1.01 -6.05 -4.95
N GLN A 24 -1.19 -4.93 -5.65
CA GLN A 24 -0.13 -4.33 -6.48
C GLN A 24 1.05 -3.83 -5.65
N ILE A 25 0.79 -3.14 -4.52
CA ILE A 25 1.84 -2.71 -3.58
C ILE A 25 2.64 -3.91 -3.08
N GLU A 26 1.97 -4.98 -2.64
CA GLU A 26 2.64 -6.18 -2.13
C GLU A 26 3.51 -6.86 -3.20
N ARG A 27 3.03 -6.90 -4.45
CA ARG A 27 3.83 -7.41 -5.58
C ARG A 27 5.03 -6.52 -5.90
N GLU A 28 4.86 -5.20 -5.86
CA GLU A 28 5.94 -4.24 -6.12
C GLU A 28 7.01 -4.26 -5.03
N ILE A 29 6.62 -4.48 -3.76
CA ILE A 29 7.56 -4.69 -2.65
C ILE A 29 8.32 -6.01 -2.83
N GLY A 30 7.59 -7.08 -3.19
CA GLY A 30 8.16 -8.42 -3.36
C GLY A 30 8.86 -8.93 -2.09
N VAL A 31 10.04 -9.55 -2.25
CA VAL A 31 10.91 -9.90 -1.11
C VAL A 31 11.88 -8.75 -0.89
N PRO A 32 11.78 -7.98 0.21
CA PRO A 32 12.55 -6.75 0.40
C PRO A 32 13.98 -7.07 0.86
N ARG A 33 14.80 -7.63 -0.02
CA ARG A 33 16.20 -8.00 0.28
C ARG A 33 17.05 -6.77 0.53
N CYS A 34 18.00 -6.88 1.46
CA CYS A 34 18.92 -5.79 1.79
C CYS A 34 20.30 -6.33 2.14
N THR A 35 21.30 -5.47 1.97
CA THR A 35 22.68 -5.68 2.45
C THR A 35 23.01 -4.71 3.58
N GLU A 36 22.31 -3.58 3.68
CA GLU A 36 22.52 -2.57 4.71
C GLU A 36 21.22 -1.83 5.05
N THR A 37 21.14 -1.27 6.26
CA THR A 37 19.93 -0.57 6.76
C THR A 37 19.57 0.66 5.93
N ALA A 38 20.53 1.33 5.29
CA ALA A 38 20.27 2.53 4.47
C ALA A 38 19.33 2.26 3.27
N GLN A 39 19.23 0.99 2.84
CA GLN A 39 18.34 0.53 1.79
C GLN A 39 16.90 0.30 2.27
N CYS A 40 16.69 0.18 3.58
CA CYS A 40 15.39 -0.15 4.14
C CYS A 40 14.58 1.09 4.45
N ARG A 41 13.35 1.10 3.96
CA ARG A 41 12.38 2.19 4.13
C ARG A 41 11.01 1.61 4.47
N THR A 42 10.11 2.46 4.92
CA THR A 42 8.72 2.14 5.21
C THR A 42 7.81 2.85 4.22
N LEU A 43 6.72 2.18 3.85
CA LEU A 43 5.66 2.72 3.01
C LEU A 43 4.38 2.79 3.84
N ALA A 44 3.80 3.98 3.96
CA ALA A 44 2.49 4.17 4.58
C ALA A 44 1.38 3.65 3.64
N VAL A 45 0.57 2.69 4.12
CA VAL A 45 -0.47 2.04 3.29
C VAL A 45 -1.84 2.16 3.95
N GLY A 46 -2.83 2.49 3.13
CA GLY A 46 -4.24 2.53 3.50
C GLY A 46 -4.68 3.87 4.08
N ASN A 47 -5.94 3.94 4.50
CA ASN A 47 -6.50 5.10 5.18
C ASN A 47 -7.47 4.64 6.27
N ARG A 48 -7.20 4.97 7.54
CA ARG A 48 -8.16 4.72 8.62
C ARG A 48 -9.29 5.75 8.58
N ALA A 49 -10.46 5.39 9.10
CA ALA A 49 -11.61 6.30 9.14
C ALA A 49 -11.32 7.63 9.85
N CYS A 50 -10.49 7.60 10.90
CA CYS A 50 -10.02 8.77 11.65
C CYS A 50 -8.84 9.52 10.98
N GLY A 51 -8.40 9.10 9.80
CA GLY A 51 -7.18 9.59 9.15
C GLY A 51 -5.92 8.78 9.50
N GLY A 52 -4.87 9.01 8.73
CA GLY A 52 -3.59 8.28 8.82
C GLY A 52 -3.62 6.91 8.14
N PRO A 53 -2.44 6.28 7.97
CA PRO A 53 -2.32 4.97 7.36
C PRO A 53 -2.89 3.87 8.26
N GLU A 54 -3.21 2.74 7.64
CA GLU A 54 -3.61 1.53 8.37
C GLU A 54 -2.39 0.77 8.87
N GLN A 55 -1.27 0.87 8.16
CA GLN A 55 -0.03 0.17 8.45
C GLN A 55 1.16 0.84 7.75
N TYR A 56 2.37 0.48 8.19
CA TYR A 56 3.62 0.73 7.47
C TYR A 56 4.20 -0.60 7.00
N LEU A 57 4.50 -0.70 5.70
CA LEU A 57 5.15 -1.88 5.13
C LEU A 57 6.65 -1.61 4.93
N PRO A 58 7.54 -2.51 5.36
CA PRO A 58 8.95 -2.38 5.05
C PRO A 58 9.19 -2.74 3.58
N TYR A 59 10.03 -1.96 2.91
CA TYR A 59 10.53 -2.27 1.57
C TYR A 59 12.01 -1.95 1.47
N SER A 60 12.65 -2.46 0.41
CA SER A 60 14.04 -2.19 0.12
C SER A 60 14.17 -1.38 -1.16
N THR A 61 14.96 -0.31 -1.12
CA THR A 61 15.34 0.46 -2.32
C THR A 61 16.27 -0.33 -3.25
N LEU A 62 16.80 -1.48 -2.78
CA LEU A 62 17.56 -2.41 -3.61
C LEU A 62 16.66 -3.20 -4.56
N THR A 63 15.43 -3.53 -4.14
CA THR A 63 14.54 -4.43 -4.87
C THR A 63 13.27 -3.77 -5.41
N ALA A 64 12.94 -2.58 -4.91
CA ALA A 64 11.75 -1.84 -5.31
C ALA A 64 12.07 -0.37 -5.57
N LYS A 65 11.23 0.26 -6.39
CA LYS A 65 11.35 1.67 -6.78
C LYS A 65 10.49 2.54 -5.87
N PRO A 66 11.07 3.43 -5.05
CA PRO A 66 10.33 4.30 -4.13
C PRO A 66 9.19 5.06 -4.80
N GLU A 67 9.46 5.68 -5.96
CA GLU A 67 8.50 6.50 -6.69
C GLU A 67 7.28 5.70 -7.17
N ARG A 68 7.49 4.42 -7.53
CA ARG A 68 6.40 3.54 -7.95
C ARG A 68 5.53 3.13 -6.77
N LEU A 69 6.18 2.80 -5.64
CA LEU A 69 5.49 2.45 -4.40
C LEU A 69 4.69 3.63 -3.84
N GLU A 70 5.25 4.83 -3.84
CA GLU A 70 4.57 6.06 -3.41
C GLU A 70 3.33 6.35 -4.25
N SER A 71 3.44 6.22 -5.58
CA SER A 71 2.32 6.37 -6.50
C SER A 71 1.20 5.36 -6.22
N LEU A 72 1.54 4.08 -6.04
CA LEU A 72 0.58 3.03 -5.69
C LEU A 72 -0.06 3.26 -4.32
N ALA A 73 0.72 3.71 -3.33
CA ALA A 73 0.24 3.99 -1.99
C ALA A 73 -0.72 5.19 -1.95
N GLU A 74 -0.47 6.24 -2.72
CA GLU A 74 -1.41 7.37 -2.88
C GLU A 74 -2.73 6.89 -3.50
N ALA A 75 -2.67 6.15 -4.61
CA ALA A 75 -3.87 5.61 -5.25
C ALA A 75 -4.66 4.72 -4.27
N HIS A 76 -3.97 3.82 -3.55
CA HIS A 76 -4.60 2.96 -2.56
C HIS A 76 -5.25 3.77 -1.43
N ARG A 77 -4.55 4.79 -0.91
CA ARG A 77 -5.06 5.66 0.14
C ARG A 77 -6.31 6.42 -0.30
N ALA A 78 -6.34 6.91 -1.55
CA ALA A 78 -7.51 7.55 -2.13
C ALA A 78 -8.71 6.60 -2.21
N ALA A 79 -8.51 5.36 -2.68
CA ALA A 79 -9.56 4.36 -2.73
C ALA A 79 -10.09 4.00 -1.32
N ARG A 80 -9.21 3.84 -0.33
CA ARG A 80 -9.62 3.59 1.07
C ARG A 80 -10.36 4.77 1.69
N ARG A 81 -10.00 6.02 1.36
CA ARG A 81 -10.75 7.20 1.80
C ARG A 81 -12.19 7.15 1.27
N ALA A 82 -12.37 6.86 -0.03
CA ALA A 82 -13.69 6.75 -0.64
C ALA A 82 -14.54 5.64 0.01
N GLU A 83 -13.96 4.47 0.27
CA GLU A 83 -14.65 3.36 0.97
C GLU A 83 -15.09 3.74 2.40
N ASN A 84 -14.22 4.41 3.17
CA ASN A 84 -14.59 4.86 4.51
C ASN A 84 -15.72 5.90 4.47
N GLN A 85 -15.69 6.83 3.51
CA GLN A 85 -16.75 7.82 3.31
C GLN A 85 -18.08 7.17 2.93
N ALA A 86 -18.07 6.24 1.98
CA ALA A 86 -19.28 5.54 1.53
C ALA A 86 -19.90 4.66 2.62
N SER A 87 -19.08 4.07 3.50
CA SER A 87 -19.56 3.20 4.58
C SER A 87 -20.04 3.95 5.83
N GLY A 88 -19.78 5.26 5.95
CA GLY A 88 -20.10 6.04 7.16
C GLY A 88 -19.38 5.54 8.42
N ARG A 89 -18.29 4.78 8.25
CA ARG A 89 -17.63 4.08 9.35
C ARG A 89 -16.90 5.08 10.26
N LEU A 90 -17.14 4.98 11.56
CA LEU A 90 -16.41 5.71 12.59
C LEU A 90 -15.23 4.86 13.10
N GLY A 91 -14.13 5.50 13.48
CA GLY A 91 -12.93 4.83 13.98
C GLY A 91 -12.26 5.61 15.10
N THR A 92 -11.44 4.92 15.89
CA THR A 92 -10.67 5.52 16.99
C THR A 92 -9.46 6.30 16.46
N CYS A 93 -9.25 7.52 16.95
CA CYS A 93 -8.16 8.42 16.54
C CYS A 93 -6.85 8.11 17.27
N ILE A 94 -6.24 6.96 16.99
CA ILE A 94 -4.91 6.62 17.49
C ILE A 94 -3.91 6.75 16.33
N ALA A 95 -2.99 7.71 16.44
CA ALA A 95 -1.95 7.92 15.44
C ALA A 95 -1.02 6.70 15.39
N LEU A 96 -0.79 6.17 14.19
CA LEU A 96 0.23 5.16 13.96
C LEU A 96 1.53 5.86 13.57
N MET A 97 2.51 5.77 14.45
CA MET A 97 3.85 6.28 14.20
C MET A 97 4.58 5.36 13.22
N ASP A 98 5.33 5.95 12.29
CA ASP A 98 6.19 5.19 11.40
C ASP A 98 7.30 4.52 12.23
N PRO A 99 7.35 3.17 12.28
CA PRO A 99 8.39 2.47 13.04
C PRO A 99 9.75 2.54 12.34
N GLY A 100 9.83 3.00 11.09
CA GLY A 100 11.00 2.82 10.24
C GLY A 100 11.25 1.35 9.88
N ALA A 101 12.28 1.11 9.07
CA ALA A 101 12.71 -0.23 8.68
C ALA A 101 14.22 -0.36 8.81
N ARG A 102 14.69 -1.59 9.07
CA ARG A 102 16.11 -1.92 9.15
C ARG A 102 16.41 -3.23 8.44
N CYS A 103 17.66 -3.41 8.04
CA CYS A 103 18.10 -4.67 7.47
C CYS A 103 18.37 -5.67 8.61
N VAL A 104 17.66 -6.80 8.60
CA VAL A 104 17.86 -7.86 9.60
C VAL A 104 18.93 -8.83 9.09
N PRO A 105 20.11 -8.96 9.74
CA PRO A 105 21.21 -9.76 9.21
C PRO A 105 20.87 -11.24 9.02
N ALA A 106 20.05 -11.81 9.93
CA ALA A 106 19.68 -13.22 9.91
C ALA A 106 18.83 -13.61 8.68
N THR A 107 18.00 -12.69 8.19
CA THR A 107 17.08 -12.93 7.06
C THR A 107 17.52 -12.23 5.77
N GLN A 108 18.42 -11.24 5.89
CA GLN A 108 18.81 -10.29 4.85
C GLN A 108 17.57 -9.63 4.21
N ARG A 109 16.60 -9.26 5.05
CA ARG A 109 15.35 -8.61 4.65
C ARG A 109 15.14 -7.33 5.45
N CYS A 110 14.51 -6.36 4.81
CA CYS A 110 13.99 -5.20 5.49
C CYS A 110 12.77 -5.59 6.32
N GLU A 111 12.84 -5.31 7.61
CA GLU A 111 11.76 -5.54 8.56
C GLU A 111 11.50 -4.23 9.34
N THR A 112 10.28 -4.06 9.84
CA THR A 112 9.93 -2.86 10.63
C THR A 112 10.72 -2.84 11.93
N ALA A 113 11.26 -1.67 12.32
CA ALA A 113 12.13 -1.60 13.49
C ALA A 113 11.38 -1.80 14.83
N GLY A 114 10.04 -1.72 14.82
CA GLY A 114 9.17 -1.93 15.98
C GLY A 114 8.62 -3.35 16.16
N GLY A 115 9.01 -4.31 15.32
CA GLY A 115 8.51 -5.69 15.38
C GLY A 115 9.39 -6.62 16.20
N LYS A 116 8.90 -7.03 17.38
CA LYS A 116 9.42 -8.10 18.28
C LYS A 116 10.59 -7.78 19.23
N ASP A 117 11.33 -6.70 19.02
CA ASP A 117 12.45 -6.32 19.91
C ASP A 117 12.16 -5.08 20.79
N ALA A 118 10.89 -4.67 20.87
CA ALA A 118 10.45 -3.50 21.63
C ALA A 118 9.74 -3.85 22.94
N LEU A 119 9.89 -5.08 23.44
CA LEU A 119 9.43 -5.53 24.75
C LEU A 119 10.58 -6.17 25.54
#